data_AF-A0A0B0EIL8-F1
#
_entry.id   AF-A0A0B0EIL8-F1
#
_cell.length_a   1.000
_cell.length_b   1.000
_cell.length_c   1.000
_cell.angle_alpha   90.00
_cell.angle_beta   90.00
_cell.angle_gamma   90.00
#
_symmetry.space_group_name_H-M   'P 1'
#
loop_
_entity.id
_entity.type
_entity.pdbx_description
1 polymer ?
#
loop_
_entity_poly.entity_id
_entity_poly.type
_entity_poly.pdbx_seq_one_letter_code
_entity_poly.pdbx_strand_id
1 'polypeptide(L)'
;MVKCLLREGVSFSPSFTVSELPHKAKLDQNEAPFDLPDEVKVKLLEKLKENQWNRYPQPSVYADAKEAFANAIELPSENLILTMGCDQLIQGVYLIAGGHDRNALIFEPTYPMFSHAARFNQTDITRVQLAAEEIPTKDHINETEHHIIFIVAPNNPTGTFPEEGVIETALSKNSLVFVDESYVDFSKRTWSHLLVEHPNLFIARSTSKSCMAGIRLGYGIGHPDIINAMETTFTAPYHLSYLQLVIAKHFDLIQPHLKEFADIIIAERERVANQFREMGIYFIPSQGNFILFKAKNSFYVFQKLSESGVRIRSLHTIPGLSDYVRVTIGKKEENDLFLEKLKTVLFKLK
;
A
#
# COMPACT_ATOMS: atom_id res chain seq x y z
N MET A 1 17.94 -6.19 -31.65
CA MET A 1 18.86 -5.04 -31.77
C MET A 1 18.51 -3.90 -30.79
N VAL A 2 17.27 -3.69 -30.36
CA VAL A 2 16.94 -2.62 -29.38
C VAL A 2 17.36 -2.94 -27.94
N LYS A 3 17.36 -4.22 -27.52
CA LYS A 3 17.66 -4.60 -26.13
C LYS A 3 19.05 -4.17 -25.65
N CYS A 4 20.06 -4.10 -26.53
CA CYS A 4 21.40 -3.65 -26.18
C CYS A 4 21.52 -2.13 -25.99
N LEU A 5 20.46 -1.37 -26.31
CA LEU A 5 20.37 0.07 -26.03
C LEU A 5 19.75 0.36 -24.66
N LEU A 6 19.16 -0.64 -24.01
CA LEU A 6 18.49 -0.48 -22.72
C LEU A 6 19.47 -0.77 -21.57
N ARG A 7 19.26 -0.13 -20.41
CA ARG A 7 20.07 -0.36 -19.20
C ARG A 7 20.10 -1.84 -18.85
N GLU A 8 21.27 -2.30 -18.40
CA GLU A 8 21.41 -3.63 -17.83
C GLU A 8 20.43 -3.80 -16.66
N GLY A 9 19.81 -4.97 -16.56
CA GLY A 9 18.73 -5.23 -15.61
C GLY A 9 17.33 -4.80 -16.07
N VAL A 10 17.20 -4.33 -17.31
CA VAL A 10 15.98 -4.36 -18.14
C VAL A 10 15.02 -5.56 -17.94
N SER A 11 14.07 -5.60 -16.99
CA SER A 11 13.10 -6.71 -16.98
C SER A 11 12.04 -6.52 -18.07
N PHE A 12 11.84 -7.54 -18.91
CA PHE A 12 10.76 -7.59 -19.90
C PHE A 12 9.53 -8.35 -19.39
N SER A 13 9.55 -8.79 -18.13
CA SER A 13 8.41 -9.37 -17.43
C SER A 13 7.95 -8.39 -16.35
N PRO A 14 6.63 -8.22 -16.17
CA PRO A 14 6.11 -7.31 -15.16
C PRO A 14 6.48 -7.82 -13.76
N SER A 15 6.84 -6.90 -12.85
CA SER A 15 7.08 -7.20 -11.43
C SER A 15 5.79 -7.59 -10.70
N PHE A 16 4.64 -7.25 -11.27
CA PHE A 16 3.32 -7.53 -10.74
C PHE A 16 2.36 -7.97 -11.85
N THR A 17 1.79 -9.16 -11.72
CA THR A 17 0.77 -9.66 -12.66
C THR A 17 -0.64 -9.33 -12.17
N VAL A 18 -1.50 -8.95 -13.10
CA VAL A 18 -2.94 -8.74 -12.91
C VAL A 18 -3.68 -9.74 -13.78
N SER A 19 -4.60 -10.50 -13.22
CA SER A 19 -5.47 -11.37 -14.00
C SER A 19 -6.63 -10.55 -14.57
N GLU A 20 -7.16 -10.94 -15.72
CA GLU A 20 -8.40 -10.37 -16.31
C GLU A 20 -9.49 -11.44 -16.44
N LEU A 21 -9.30 -12.60 -15.80
CA LEU A 21 -10.28 -13.67 -15.86
C LEU A 21 -11.63 -13.21 -15.26
N PRO A 22 -12.75 -13.66 -15.86
CA PRO A 22 -14.08 -13.45 -15.29
C PRO A 22 -14.13 -13.92 -13.83
N HIS A 23 -14.86 -13.18 -13.01
CA HIS A 23 -14.94 -13.45 -11.58
C HIS A 23 -16.33 -13.13 -11.04
N LYS A 24 -16.66 -13.80 -9.95
CA LYS A 24 -17.82 -13.56 -9.09
C LYS A 24 -17.42 -12.89 -7.78
N ALA A 25 -16.17 -13.08 -7.36
CA ALA A 25 -15.56 -12.43 -6.21
C ALA A 25 -14.13 -12.00 -6.57
N LYS A 26 -13.83 -10.70 -6.45
CA LYS A 26 -12.51 -10.13 -6.80
C LYS A 26 -11.71 -9.82 -5.54
N LEU A 27 -10.94 -10.80 -5.06
CA LEU A 27 -10.30 -10.75 -3.74
C LEU A 27 -8.76 -10.83 -3.82
N ASP A 28 -8.14 -10.29 -4.87
CA ASP A 28 -6.71 -10.49 -5.18
C ASP A 28 -5.81 -9.24 -5.01
N GLN A 29 -6.34 -8.02 -5.11
CA GLN A 29 -5.51 -6.79 -5.18
C GLN A 29 -5.61 -5.86 -3.95
N ASN A 30 -6.27 -6.30 -2.88
CA ASN A 30 -6.51 -5.50 -1.68
C ASN A 30 -7.30 -4.22 -1.99
N GLU A 31 -8.17 -4.24 -2.99
CA GLU A 31 -9.11 -3.15 -3.29
C GLU A 31 -10.28 -3.20 -2.32
N ALA A 32 -10.88 -2.05 -2.04
CA ALA A 32 -12.08 -2.00 -1.24
C ALA A 32 -13.27 -2.60 -2.02
N PRO A 33 -14.18 -3.33 -1.34
CA PRO A 33 -15.40 -3.84 -1.95
C PRO A 33 -16.50 -2.79 -2.14
N PHE A 34 -16.34 -1.62 -1.54
CA PHE A 34 -17.32 -0.53 -1.57
C PHE A 34 -16.79 0.61 -2.43
N ASP A 35 -17.69 1.19 -3.21
CA ASP A 35 -17.46 2.39 -4.01
C ASP A 35 -18.07 3.60 -3.28
N LEU A 36 -17.64 4.81 -3.63
CA LEU A 36 -18.23 6.02 -3.09
C LEU A 36 -19.72 6.12 -3.49
N PRO A 37 -20.58 6.66 -2.60
CA PRO A 37 -21.97 6.91 -2.96
C PRO A 37 -22.08 7.79 -4.21
N ASP A 38 -23.06 7.51 -5.06
CA ASP A 38 -23.24 8.22 -6.33
C ASP A 38 -23.45 9.73 -6.12
N GLU A 39 -24.10 10.13 -5.04
CA GLU A 39 -24.27 11.54 -4.68
C GLU A 39 -22.94 12.27 -4.43
N VAL A 40 -21.94 11.60 -3.84
CA VAL A 40 -20.60 12.17 -3.62
C VAL A 40 -19.90 12.29 -4.96
N LYS A 41 -19.98 11.25 -5.80
CA LYS A 41 -19.39 11.28 -7.16
C LYS A 41 -19.98 12.38 -8.02
N VAL A 42 -21.30 12.56 -7.99
CA VAL A 42 -21.99 13.63 -8.74
C VAL A 42 -21.47 15.00 -8.29
N LYS A 43 -21.42 15.28 -6.97
CA LYS A 43 -20.88 16.55 -6.45
C LYS A 43 -19.43 16.79 -6.90
N LEU A 44 -18.58 15.76 -6.87
CA LEU A 44 -17.19 15.86 -7.32
C LEU A 44 -17.09 16.14 -8.83
N LEU A 45 -17.92 15.49 -9.65
CA LEU A 45 -17.99 15.76 -11.09
C LEU A 45 -18.49 17.17 -11.38
N GLU A 46 -19.43 17.67 -10.58
CA GLU A 46 -19.88 19.05 -10.67
C GLU A 46 -18.77 20.05 -10.34
N LYS A 47 -17.87 19.73 -9.40
CA LYS A 47 -16.68 20.55 -9.14
C LYS A 47 -15.63 20.42 -10.25
N LEU A 48 -15.48 19.22 -10.81
CA LEU A 48 -14.55 18.98 -11.92
C LEU A 48 -14.92 19.78 -13.18
N LYS A 49 -16.21 19.88 -13.51
CA LYS A 49 -16.69 20.60 -14.70
C LYS A 49 -16.45 22.12 -14.64
N GLU A 50 -16.18 22.68 -13.45
CA GLU A 50 -15.86 24.10 -13.26
C GLU A 50 -14.46 24.45 -13.82
N ASN A 51 -13.60 23.45 -14.09
CA ASN A 51 -12.22 23.65 -14.57
C ASN A 51 -12.12 23.66 -16.11
N GLN A 52 -11.16 24.40 -16.65
CA GLN A 52 -10.83 24.39 -18.08
C GLN A 52 -9.94 23.18 -18.44
N TRP A 53 -10.52 22.11 -18.97
CA TRP A 53 -9.80 20.86 -19.24
C TRP A 53 -8.73 20.95 -20.34
N ASN A 54 -8.77 22.00 -21.16
CA ASN A 54 -7.77 22.27 -22.18
C ASN A 54 -6.54 23.03 -21.65
N ARG A 55 -6.46 23.29 -20.33
CA ARG A 55 -5.35 24.02 -19.69
C ARG A 55 -4.73 23.17 -18.58
N TYR A 56 -3.46 23.43 -18.28
CA TYR A 56 -2.82 22.84 -17.12
C TYR A 56 -3.34 23.46 -15.81
N PRO A 57 -3.49 22.67 -14.73
CA PRO A 57 -3.72 23.22 -13.39
C PRO A 57 -2.64 24.23 -13.03
N GLN A 58 -3.02 25.43 -12.59
CA GLN A 58 -2.04 26.40 -12.11
C GLN A 58 -1.45 25.95 -10.76
N PRO A 59 -0.23 26.34 -10.39
CA PRO A 59 0.37 25.98 -9.09
C PRO A 59 -0.52 26.30 -7.87
N SER A 60 -1.29 27.40 -7.94
CA SER A 60 -2.26 27.75 -6.90
C SER A 60 -3.37 26.70 -6.73
N VAL A 61 -3.79 26.02 -7.80
CA VAL A 61 -4.81 24.96 -7.72
C VAL A 61 -4.29 23.76 -6.93
N TYR A 62 -3.00 23.44 -7.10
CA TYR A 62 -2.33 22.42 -6.28
C TYR A 62 -2.26 22.85 -4.82
N ALA A 63 -1.82 24.09 -4.56
CA ALA A 63 -1.73 24.63 -3.20
C ALA A 63 -3.08 24.61 -2.47
N ASP A 64 -4.15 25.09 -3.12
CA ASP A 64 -5.51 25.04 -2.59
C ASP A 64 -5.96 23.61 -2.24
N ALA A 65 -5.70 22.66 -3.14
CA ALA A 65 -6.10 21.27 -2.95
C ALA A 65 -5.30 20.62 -1.81
N LYS A 66 -4.00 20.93 -1.72
CA LYS A 66 -3.11 20.47 -0.66
C LYS A 66 -3.53 21.03 0.70
N GLU A 67 -3.85 22.32 0.78
CA GLU A 67 -4.33 22.97 2.01
C GLU A 67 -5.67 22.38 2.48
N ALA A 68 -6.65 22.27 1.58
CA ALA A 68 -7.95 21.69 1.92
C ALA A 68 -7.84 20.21 2.33
N PHE A 69 -7.00 19.42 1.65
CA PHE A 69 -6.75 18.04 2.04
C PHE A 69 -6.08 17.94 3.41
N ALA A 70 -5.07 18.78 3.67
CA ALA A 70 -4.36 18.83 4.94
C ALA A 70 -5.32 19.20 6.10
N ASN A 71 -6.20 20.18 5.89
CA ASN A 71 -7.26 20.54 6.84
C ASN A 71 -8.21 19.37 7.12
N ALA A 72 -8.64 18.64 6.09
CA ALA A 72 -9.54 17.49 6.25
C ALA A 72 -8.90 16.35 7.06
N ILE A 73 -7.57 16.20 7.03
CA ILE A 73 -6.85 15.19 7.81
C ILE A 73 -6.13 15.74 9.05
N GLU A 74 -6.44 16.98 9.43
CA GLU A 74 -5.93 17.66 10.64
C GLU A 74 -4.39 17.75 10.70
N LEU A 75 -3.75 18.07 9.58
CA LEU A 75 -2.29 18.26 9.49
C LEU A 75 -1.93 19.62 8.86
N PRO A 76 -0.77 20.19 9.18
CA PRO A 76 -0.26 21.36 8.47
C PRO A 76 0.04 21.03 7.02
N SER A 77 -0.28 21.95 6.11
CA SER A 77 -0.09 21.73 4.67
C SER A 77 1.38 21.58 4.29
N GLU A 78 2.29 22.30 4.95
CA GLU A 78 3.74 22.24 4.74
C GLU A 78 4.34 20.87 5.06
N ASN A 79 3.66 20.06 5.88
CA ASN A 79 4.05 18.71 6.22
C ASN A 79 3.51 17.66 5.24
N LEU A 80 2.78 18.06 4.19
CA LEU A 80 2.07 17.14 3.30
C LEU A 80 2.51 17.26 1.85
N ILE A 81 2.54 16.14 1.12
CA ILE A 81 2.65 16.12 -0.34
C ILE A 81 1.56 15.22 -0.93
N LEU A 82 0.81 15.71 -1.93
CA LEU A 82 -0.14 14.91 -2.70
C LEU A 82 0.54 14.23 -3.89
N THR A 83 0.23 12.96 -4.12
CA THR A 83 0.87 12.13 -5.16
C THR A 83 -0.10 11.26 -5.96
N MET A 84 0.35 10.81 -7.13
CA MET A 84 -0.31 9.80 -7.96
C MET A 84 -0.09 8.40 -7.37
N GLY A 85 -0.65 8.17 -6.19
CA GLY A 85 -0.49 6.96 -5.40
C GLY A 85 0.86 6.90 -4.66
N CYS A 86 1.02 5.86 -3.83
CA CYS A 86 2.20 5.72 -2.97
C CYS A 86 3.46 5.25 -3.72
N ASP A 87 3.31 4.59 -4.87
CA ASP A 87 4.46 4.20 -5.70
C ASP A 87 5.30 5.42 -6.12
N GLN A 88 4.65 6.58 -6.26
CA GLN A 88 5.31 7.84 -6.54
C GLN A 88 6.18 8.30 -5.36
N LEU A 89 5.73 8.09 -4.12
CA LEU A 89 6.48 8.40 -2.90
C LEU A 89 7.70 7.48 -2.75
N ILE A 90 7.52 6.19 -2.99
CA ILE A 90 8.61 5.20 -2.95
C ILE A 90 9.71 5.59 -3.94
N GLN A 91 9.35 5.96 -5.17
CA GLN A 91 10.31 6.42 -6.17
C GLN A 91 10.98 7.73 -5.77
N GLY A 92 10.23 8.71 -5.27
CA GLY A 92 10.77 9.99 -4.84
C GLY A 92 11.78 9.86 -3.69
N VAL A 93 11.52 8.97 -2.73
CA VAL A 93 12.44 8.69 -1.62
C VAL A 93 13.78 8.17 -2.10
N TYR A 94 13.79 7.26 -3.06
CA TYR A 94 15.03 6.81 -3.67
C TYR A 94 15.74 7.90 -4.47
N LEU A 95 15.02 8.88 -5.03
CA LEU A 95 15.64 10.00 -5.74
C LEU A 95 16.26 11.04 -4.79
N ILE A 96 15.67 11.29 -3.63
CA ILE A 96 16.18 12.28 -2.67
C ILE A 96 17.19 11.71 -1.67
N ALA A 97 17.12 10.41 -1.36
CA ALA A 97 17.91 9.78 -0.31
C ALA A 97 18.55 8.44 -0.71
N GLY A 98 18.26 7.93 -1.91
CA GLY A 98 18.95 6.79 -2.51
C GLY A 98 19.93 7.26 -3.60
N GLY A 99 20.30 6.36 -4.49
CA GLY A 99 21.26 6.62 -5.56
C GLY A 99 22.46 5.68 -5.51
N HIS A 100 23.40 5.91 -6.44
CA HIS A 100 24.70 5.24 -6.46
C HIS A 100 25.44 5.42 -5.13
N ASP A 101 26.16 4.37 -4.69
CA ASP A 101 26.88 4.29 -3.42
C ASP A 101 26.02 4.48 -2.15
N ARG A 102 24.69 4.44 -2.29
CA ARG A 102 23.75 4.52 -1.18
C ARG A 102 22.98 3.22 -1.04
N ASN A 103 22.53 2.95 0.17
CA ASN A 103 21.89 1.70 0.55
C ASN A 103 20.55 1.94 1.26
N ALA A 104 19.68 0.94 1.19
CA ALA A 104 18.42 0.91 1.92
C ALA A 104 18.23 -0.41 2.66
N LEU A 105 17.60 -0.36 3.83
CA LEU A 105 17.16 -1.53 4.59
C LEU A 105 15.69 -1.81 4.29
N ILE A 106 15.39 -3.05 3.90
CA ILE A 106 14.01 -3.55 3.73
C ILE A 106 13.83 -4.89 4.45
N PHE A 107 12.60 -5.15 4.90
CA PHE A 107 12.18 -6.42 5.49
C PHE A 107 11.31 -7.18 4.48
N GLU A 108 11.74 -8.36 4.03
CA GLU A 108 11.01 -9.18 3.08
C GLU A 108 10.43 -10.43 3.80
N PRO A 109 9.24 -10.93 3.42
CA PRO A 109 8.43 -10.51 2.29
C PRO A 109 7.65 -9.21 2.55
N THR A 110 7.73 -8.28 1.60
CA THR A 110 6.97 -7.01 1.62
C THR A 110 6.52 -6.61 0.20
N TYR A 111 6.06 -5.36 0.03
CA TYR A 111 5.63 -4.82 -1.25
C TYR A 111 6.81 -4.75 -2.25
N PRO A 112 6.73 -5.39 -3.43
CA PRO A 112 7.87 -5.55 -4.33
C PRO A 112 8.40 -4.24 -4.93
N MET A 113 7.63 -3.15 -4.85
CA MET A 113 8.04 -1.87 -5.43
C MET A 113 9.22 -1.22 -4.70
N PHE A 114 9.48 -1.55 -3.42
CA PHE A 114 10.69 -1.09 -2.74
C PHE A 114 11.96 -1.62 -3.44
N SER A 115 12.05 -2.94 -3.62
CA SER A 115 13.15 -3.59 -4.33
C SER A 115 13.22 -3.17 -5.81
N HIS A 116 12.06 -2.99 -6.45
CA HIS A 116 12.00 -2.53 -7.84
C HIS A 116 12.57 -1.11 -8.00
N ALA A 117 12.14 -0.16 -7.17
CA ALA A 117 12.54 1.25 -7.29
C ALA A 117 14.03 1.48 -6.96
N ALA A 118 14.57 0.79 -5.96
CA ALA A 118 16.01 0.83 -5.65
C ALA A 118 16.87 0.43 -6.85
N ARG A 119 16.49 -0.64 -7.56
CA ARG A 119 17.24 -1.12 -8.74
C ARG A 119 17.40 -0.05 -9.82
N PHE A 120 16.35 0.69 -10.13
CA PHE A 120 16.39 1.72 -11.19
C PHE A 120 17.14 2.98 -10.77
N ASN A 121 17.14 3.27 -9.47
CA ASN A 121 17.92 4.34 -8.85
C ASN A 121 19.33 3.90 -8.46
N GLN A 122 19.75 2.66 -8.76
CA GLN A 122 21.06 2.11 -8.42
C GLN A 122 21.41 2.19 -6.92
N THR A 123 20.38 2.06 -6.08
CA THR A 123 20.54 1.98 -4.62
C THR A 123 20.72 0.53 -4.22
N ASP A 124 21.75 0.26 -3.43
CA ASP A 124 21.97 -1.07 -2.85
C ASP A 124 20.90 -1.39 -1.81
N ILE A 125 20.60 -2.68 -1.63
CA ILE A 125 19.55 -3.10 -0.69
C ILE A 125 20.09 -4.17 0.25
N THR A 126 20.06 -3.86 1.54
CA THR A 126 20.15 -4.83 2.62
C THR A 126 18.76 -5.43 2.84
N ARG A 127 18.64 -6.75 2.68
CA ARG A 127 17.38 -7.48 2.84
C ARG A 127 17.42 -8.30 4.12
N VAL A 128 16.47 -8.05 5.01
CA VAL A 128 16.18 -8.95 6.13
C VAL A 128 15.07 -9.89 5.67
N GLN A 129 15.42 -11.15 5.41
CA GLN A 129 14.46 -12.17 4.99
C GLN A 129 13.82 -12.81 6.22
N LEU A 130 12.53 -12.58 6.38
CA LEU A 130 11.67 -13.10 7.43
C LEU A 130 10.82 -14.26 6.91
N ALA A 131 10.42 -15.16 7.81
CA ALA A 131 9.32 -16.09 7.58
C ALA A 131 7.96 -15.36 7.56
N ALA A 132 6.90 -16.03 7.12
CA ALA A 132 5.57 -15.43 6.98
C ALA A 132 4.99 -14.93 8.31
N GLU A 133 5.29 -15.65 9.40
CA GLU A 133 4.86 -15.38 10.77
C GLU A 133 5.79 -14.44 11.55
N GLU A 134 7.00 -14.21 11.05
CA GLU A 134 7.97 -13.32 11.69
C GLU A 134 7.64 -11.85 11.39
N ILE A 135 8.04 -10.98 12.31
CA ILE A 135 7.87 -9.53 12.19
C ILE A 135 9.24 -8.85 12.30
N PRO A 136 9.41 -7.66 11.71
CA PRO A 136 10.58 -6.84 11.98
C PRO A 136 10.71 -6.58 13.49
N THR A 137 11.93 -6.63 13.99
CA THR A 137 12.30 -6.40 15.39
C THR A 137 13.46 -5.42 15.42
N LYS A 138 13.69 -4.77 16.57
CA LYS A 138 14.79 -3.81 16.72
C LYS A 138 16.16 -4.42 16.42
N ASP A 139 16.35 -5.70 16.73
CA ASP A 139 17.62 -6.42 16.55
C ASP A 139 17.98 -6.60 15.06
N HIS A 140 16.99 -6.53 14.17
CA HIS A 140 17.24 -6.53 12.73
C HIS A 140 17.81 -5.19 12.22
N ILE A 141 17.64 -4.09 12.97
CA ILE A 141 18.26 -2.79 12.69
C ILE A 141 19.60 -2.74 13.42
N ASN A 142 20.61 -3.38 12.81
CA ASN A 142 21.94 -3.49 13.38
C ASN A 142 22.77 -2.19 13.24
N GLU A 143 24.06 -2.25 13.58
CA GLU A 143 24.99 -1.11 13.48
C GLU A 143 25.39 -0.73 12.05
N THR A 144 24.91 -1.44 11.03
CA THR A 144 25.14 -1.05 9.64
C THR A 144 24.35 0.23 9.36
N GLU A 145 25.05 1.28 8.95
CA GLU A 145 24.42 2.52 8.52
C GLU A 145 23.67 2.32 7.21
N HIS A 146 22.41 2.76 7.21
CA HIS A 146 21.55 2.76 6.04
C HIS A 146 21.13 4.18 5.70
N HIS A 147 21.07 4.55 4.43
CA HIS A 147 20.59 5.88 4.05
C HIS A 147 19.07 5.98 4.13
N ILE A 148 18.38 4.86 3.86
CA ILE A 148 16.93 4.74 3.97
C ILE A 148 16.60 3.47 4.75
N ILE A 149 15.64 3.56 5.68
CA ILE A 149 15.05 2.39 6.33
C ILE A 149 13.57 2.36 6.00
N PHE A 150 13.10 1.28 5.37
CA PHE A 150 11.69 1.09 5.04
C PHE A 150 10.99 0.23 6.10
N ILE A 151 9.91 0.75 6.66
CA ILE A 151 9.00 0.03 7.56
C ILE A 151 7.62 0.03 6.92
N VAL A 152 6.93 -1.11 6.93
CA VAL A 152 5.58 -1.24 6.37
C VAL A 152 4.64 -1.71 7.47
N ALA A 153 3.58 -0.95 7.74
CA ALA A 153 2.69 -1.23 8.85
C ALA A 153 1.24 -0.79 8.55
N PRO A 154 0.28 -1.72 8.52
CA PRO A 154 0.45 -3.17 8.42
C PRO A 154 1.27 -3.61 7.19
N ASN A 155 2.10 -4.65 7.33
CA ASN A 155 2.89 -5.20 6.23
C ASN A 155 2.01 -5.88 5.16
N ASN A 156 2.39 -5.76 3.90
CA ASN A 156 1.81 -6.51 2.79
C ASN A 156 2.88 -7.46 2.24
N PRO A 157 2.72 -8.79 2.35
CA PRO A 157 1.42 -9.49 2.34
C PRO A 157 0.98 -10.12 3.65
N THR A 158 1.72 -9.97 4.76
CA THR A 158 1.45 -10.71 6.02
C THR A 158 0.30 -10.12 6.83
N GLY A 159 0.05 -8.82 6.73
CA GLY A 159 -0.93 -8.08 7.54
C GLY A 159 -0.42 -7.74 8.94
N THR A 160 0.83 -8.05 9.27
CA THR A 160 1.41 -7.89 10.61
C THR A 160 1.89 -6.46 10.86
N PHE A 161 2.00 -6.08 12.13
CA PHE A 161 2.76 -4.89 12.54
C PHE A 161 4.17 -5.30 12.97
N PRO A 162 5.17 -4.42 12.82
CA PRO A 162 6.48 -4.62 13.43
C PRO A 162 6.37 -4.64 14.98
N GLU A 163 7.41 -5.16 15.61
CA GLU A 163 7.59 -5.11 17.06
C GLU A 163 7.60 -3.66 17.57
N GLU A 164 7.19 -3.47 18.82
CA GLU A 164 7.41 -2.22 19.55
C GLU A 164 8.91 -1.89 19.63
N GLY A 165 9.29 -0.61 19.51
CA GLY A 165 10.70 -0.20 19.53
C GLY A 165 11.38 -0.19 18.15
N VAL A 166 10.80 -0.84 17.12
CA VAL A 166 11.38 -0.86 15.76
C VAL A 166 11.47 0.53 15.17
N ILE A 167 10.40 1.33 15.31
CA ILE A 167 10.38 2.68 14.75
C ILE A 167 11.34 3.59 15.51
N GLU A 168 11.39 3.51 16.84
CA GLU A 168 12.28 4.32 17.68
C GLU A 168 13.75 3.98 17.38
N THR A 169 14.05 2.69 17.20
CA THR A 169 15.39 2.23 16.80
C THR A 169 15.76 2.76 15.42
N ALA A 170 14.85 2.68 14.43
CA ALA A 170 15.09 3.24 13.10
C ALA A 170 15.31 4.76 13.14
N LEU A 171 14.48 5.48 13.90
CA LEU A 171 14.55 6.94 14.00
C LEU A 171 15.79 7.43 14.74
N SER A 172 16.40 6.60 15.59
CA SER A 172 17.67 6.90 16.26
C SER A 172 18.89 6.83 15.32
N LYS A 173 18.75 6.22 14.14
CA LYS A 173 19.81 6.12 13.14
C LYS A 173 19.87 7.38 12.26
N ASN A 174 21.02 7.61 11.63
CA ASN A 174 21.19 8.70 10.67
C ASN A 174 20.63 8.31 9.28
N SER A 175 19.35 7.99 9.26
CA SER A 175 18.63 7.45 8.09
C SER A 175 17.36 8.24 7.84
N LEU A 176 16.94 8.35 6.58
CA LEU A 176 15.56 8.69 6.25
C LEU A 176 14.69 7.46 6.54
N VAL A 177 13.79 7.55 7.52
CA VAL A 177 12.89 6.45 7.89
C VAL A 177 11.59 6.62 7.12
N PHE A 178 11.37 5.75 6.15
CA PHE A 178 10.14 5.70 5.38
C PHE A 178 9.17 4.69 5.96
N VAL A 179 8.00 5.15 6.39
CA VAL A 179 6.92 4.28 6.85
C VAL A 179 5.81 4.22 5.81
N ASP A 180 5.52 3.03 5.29
CA ASP A 180 4.34 2.78 4.46
C ASP A 180 3.14 2.38 5.35
N GLU A 181 2.22 3.33 5.47
CA GLU A 181 0.95 3.26 6.18
C GLU A 181 -0.24 3.08 5.20
N SER A 182 -0.04 2.43 4.05
CA SER A 182 -1.09 2.20 3.04
C SER A 182 -2.34 1.48 3.56
N TYR A 183 -2.25 0.81 4.72
CA TYR A 183 -3.34 0.07 5.36
C TYR A 183 -3.75 0.66 6.73
N VAL A 184 -3.36 1.91 7.03
CA VAL A 184 -3.60 2.56 8.32
C VAL A 184 -5.07 2.59 8.72
N ASP A 185 -5.99 2.79 7.77
CA ASP A 185 -7.43 2.87 8.04
C ASP A 185 -7.98 1.60 8.70
N PHE A 186 -7.36 0.43 8.47
CA PHE A 186 -7.77 -0.87 9.03
C PHE A 186 -7.11 -1.21 10.38
N SER A 187 -6.03 -0.51 10.73
CA SER A 187 -5.26 -0.74 11.96
C SER A 187 -5.46 0.34 13.00
N LYS A 188 -5.77 1.56 12.57
CA LYS A 188 -5.93 2.77 13.40
C LYS A 188 -4.69 3.07 14.27
N ARG A 189 -3.53 2.54 13.89
CA ARG A 189 -2.23 2.77 14.54
C ARG A 189 -1.33 3.53 13.57
N THR A 190 -0.72 4.61 14.02
CA THR A 190 0.16 5.44 13.22
C THR A 190 1.26 6.07 14.06
N TRP A 191 2.39 6.37 13.42
CA TRP A 191 3.49 7.12 14.01
C TRP A 191 3.52 8.59 13.61
N SER A 192 2.44 9.14 13.02
CA SER A 192 2.42 10.55 12.61
C SER A 192 2.62 11.54 13.76
N HIS A 193 2.32 11.15 14.99
CA HIS A 193 2.60 11.96 16.18
C HIS A 193 4.10 12.16 16.45
N LEU A 194 4.97 11.27 15.96
CA LEU A 194 6.43 11.35 16.12
C LEU A 194 7.08 12.38 15.18
N LEU A 195 6.36 12.87 14.16
CA LEU A 195 6.88 13.84 13.18
C LEU A 195 7.37 15.15 13.81
N VAL A 196 6.82 15.52 14.98
CA VAL A 196 7.23 16.73 15.71
C VAL A 196 8.66 16.62 16.24
N GLU A 197 9.05 15.43 16.71
CA GLU A 197 10.35 15.19 17.36
C GLU A 197 11.38 14.58 16.40
N HIS A 198 10.92 13.97 15.31
CA HIS A 198 11.75 13.20 14.39
C HIS A 198 11.66 13.73 12.95
N PRO A 199 12.52 14.70 12.56
CA PRO A 199 12.49 15.31 11.23
C PRO A 199 12.90 14.34 10.12
N ASN A 200 13.50 13.20 10.45
CA ASN A 200 13.87 12.13 9.52
C ASN A 200 12.77 11.09 9.29
N LEU A 201 11.57 11.27 9.86
CA LEU A 201 10.40 10.42 9.59
C LEU A 201 9.63 10.91 8.36
N PHE A 202 9.34 9.99 7.44
CA PHE A 202 8.46 10.24 6.30
C PHE A 202 7.44 9.11 6.14
N ILE A 203 6.15 9.46 6.22
CA ILE A 203 5.05 8.49 6.22
C ILE A 203 4.31 8.59 4.90
N ALA A 204 4.11 7.46 4.22
CA ALA A 204 3.24 7.36 3.05
C ALA A 204 1.90 6.76 3.41
N ARG A 205 0.81 7.36 2.91
CA ARG A 205 -0.55 6.85 3.06
C ARG A 205 -1.27 6.78 1.73
N SER A 206 -2.19 5.82 1.62
CA SER A 206 -2.92 5.54 0.39
C SER A 206 -4.42 5.64 0.62
N THR A 207 -5.13 6.31 -0.29
CA THR A 207 -6.60 6.20 -0.35
C THR A 207 -7.06 4.99 -1.18
N SER A 208 -6.11 4.27 -1.79
CA SER A 208 -6.41 3.18 -2.73
C SER A 208 -7.03 1.96 -2.06
N LYS A 209 -6.62 1.67 -0.82
CA LYS A 209 -7.04 0.45 -0.13
C LYS A 209 -8.42 0.59 0.50
N SER A 210 -8.85 1.82 0.75
CA SER A 210 -10.06 2.14 1.50
C SER A 210 -11.26 2.46 0.60
N CYS A 211 -11.03 2.95 -0.63
CA CYS A 211 -12.07 3.05 -1.67
C CYS A 211 -11.52 3.44 -3.05
N MET A 212 -10.49 4.30 -3.11
CA MET A 212 -10.18 5.09 -4.31
C MET A 212 -9.04 4.50 -5.15
N ALA A 213 -9.00 3.17 -5.30
CA ALA A 213 -7.94 2.48 -6.04
C ALA A 213 -7.78 3.00 -7.47
N GLY A 214 -8.88 3.30 -8.16
CA GLY A 214 -8.90 3.81 -9.54
C GLY A 214 -8.53 5.29 -9.69
N ILE A 215 -8.65 6.10 -8.63
CA ILE A 215 -8.30 7.54 -8.65
C ILE A 215 -6.79 7.76 -8.59
N ARG A 216 -6.05 6.79 -8.03
CA ARG A 216 -4.60 6.89 -7.82
C ARG A 216 -4.21 8.12 -7.00
N LEU A 217 -4.91 8.41 -5.89
CA LEU A 217 -4.50 9.48 -4.97
C LEU A 217 -3.77 8.88 -3.76
N GLY A 218 -2.54 9.32 -3.53
CA GLY A 218 -1.74 9.04 -2.34
C GLY A 218 -1.23 10.32 -1.74
N TYR A 219 -0.63 10.23 -0.55
CA TYR A 219 0.00 11.38 0.07
C TYR A 219 1.13 10.96 1.01
N GLY A 220 2.12 11.83 1.12
CA GLY A 220 3.21 11.71 2.09
C GLY A 220 3.06 12.74 3.19
N ILE A 221 3.48 12.40 4.41
CA ILE A 221 3.55 13.30 5.55
C ILE A 221 4.98 13.27 6.11
N GLY A 222 5.61 14.42 6.28
CA GLY A 222 7.01 14.52 6.70
C GLY A 222 7.40 15.92 7.18
N HIS A 223 8.66 16.09 7.55
CA HIS A 223 9.23 17.42 7.81
C HIS A 223 9.16 18.30 6.55
N PRO A 224 8.93 19.62 6.65
CA PRO A 224 8.81 20.51 5.48
C PRO A 224 9.99 20.43 4.50
N ASP A 225 11.21 20.20 4.98
CA ASP A 225 12.38 20.03 4.11
C ASP A 225 12.30 18.76 3.24
N ILE A 226 11.78 17.65 3.79
CA ILE A 226 11.54 16.42 3.03
C ILE A 226 10.45 16.68 1.99
N ILE A 227 9.36 17.35 2.39
CA ILE A 227 8.25 17.69 1.50
C ILE A 227 8.74 18.56 0.34
N ASN A 228 9.50 19.62 0.63
CA ASN A 228 10.06 20.50 -0.38
C ASN A 228 11.05 19.77 -1.32
N ALA A 229 11.89 18.89 -0.78
CA ALA A 229 12.80 18.07 -1.58
C ALA A 229 12.02 17.12 -2.50
N MET A 230 10.96 16.48 -2.01
CA MET A 230 10.08 15.59 -2.78
C MET A 230 9.34 16.36 -3.88
N GLU A 231 8.76 17.52 -3.56
CA GLU A 231 8.05 18.37 -4.52
C GLU A 231 9.01 18.86 -5.62
N THR A 232 10.16 19.42 -5.24
CA THR A 232 11.14 19.97 -6.19
C THR A 232 11.75 18.89 -7.09
N THR A 233 12.04 17.72 -6.55
CA THR A 233 12.74 16.65 -7.28
C THR A 233 11.79 15.83 -8.14
N PHE A 234 10.61 15.50 -7.60
CA PHE A 234 9.75 14.47 -8.17
C PHE A 234 8.51 15.00 -8.87
N THR A 235 7.96 16.13 -8.42
CA THR A 235 6.74 16.66 -9.05
C THR A 235 7.12 17.34 -10.34
N ALA A 236 7.00 16.60 -11.45
CA ALA A 236 6.95 17.22 -12.77
C ALA A 236 5.86 18.31 -12.75
N PRO A 237 6.01 19.38 -13.54
CA PRO A 237 4.96 20.38 -13.65
C PRO A 237 3.62 19.69 -13.91
N TYR A 238 2.65 19.93 -13.01
CA TYR A 238 1.29 19.40 -13.12
C TYR A 238 1.17 17.87 -12.97
N HIS A 239 1.85 17.28 -11.98
CA HIS A 239 1.88 15.82 -11.75
C HIS A 239 0.52 15.19 -11.37
N LEU A 240 -0.45 15.99 -10.92
CA LEU A 240 -1.80 15.54 -10.60
C LEU A 240 -2.82 16.06 -11.63
N SER A 241 -3.74 15.17 -12.01
CA SER A 241 -4.89 15.53 -12.85
C SER A 241 -5.87 16.43 -12.09
N TYR A 242 -6.70 17.19 -12.82
CA TYR A 242 -7.81 17.94 -12.21
C TYR A 242 -8.75 17.05 -11.38
N LEU A 243 -8.98 15.80 -11.79
CA LEU A 243 -9.81 14.86 -11.02
C LEU A 243 -9.19 14.60 -9.63
N GLN A 244 -7.89 14.32 -9.56
CA GLN A 244 -7.19 14.12 -8.29
C GLN A 244 -7.17 15.39 -7.43
N LEU A 245 -6.95 16.55 -8.05
CA LEU A 245 -6.94 17.84 -7.34
C LEU A 245 -8.31 18.19 -6.77
N VAL A 246 -9.39 17.97 -7.52
CA VAL A 246 -10.77 18.19 -7.05
C VAL A 246 -11.13 17.23 -5.92
N ILE A 247 -10.75 15.95 -6.05
CA ILE A 247 -10.95 14.95 -5.00
C ILE A 247 -10.18 15.32 -3.72
N ALA A 248 -8.94 15.78 -3.85
CA ALA A 248 -8.14 16.22 -2.72
C ALA A 248 -8.74 17.47 -2.05
N LYS A 249 -9.19 18.45 -2.84
CA LYS A 249 -9.81 19.68 -2.36
C LYS A 249 -11.12 19.46 -1.61
N HIS A 250 -11.86 18.39 -1.95
CA HIS A 250 -13.16 18.04 -1.36
C HIS A 250 -13.10 16.71 -0.61
N PHE A 251 -11.97 16.42 0.03
CA PHE A 251 -11.77 15.16 0.74
C PHE A 251 -12.64 15.03 1.99
N ASP A 252 -13.14 16.16 2.53
CA ASP A 252 -14.14 16.22 3.59
C ASP A 252 -15.44 15.47 3.23
N LEU A 253 -15.81 15.45 1.95
CA LEU A 253 -16.96 14.69 1.46
C LEU A 253 -16.71 13.17 1.39
N ILE A 254 -15.45 12.74 1.48
CA ILE A 254 -15.00 11.38 1.18
C ILE A 254 -14.56 10.66 2.45
N GLN A 255 -13.80 11.34 3.31
CA GLN A 255 -13.18 10.79 4.51
C GLN A 255 -14.18 10.06 5.44
N PRO A 256 -15.41 10.56 5.70
CA PRO A 256 -16.38 9.84 6.54
C PRO A 256 -16.73 8.46 5.98
N HIS A 257 -16.88 8.34 4.65
CA HIS A 257 -17.17 7.06 3.99
C HIS A 257 -15.99 6.09 4.06
N LEU A 258 -14.75 6.57 3.91
CA LEU A 258 -13.57 5.70 4.04
C LEU A 258 -13.50 5.06 5.43
N LYS A 259 -13.82 5.84 6.48
CA LYS A 259 -13.86 5.36 7.85
C LYS A 259 -14.96 4.31 8.05
N GLU A 260 -16.17 4.58 7.56
CA GLU A 260 -17.29 3.63 7.60
C GLU A 260 -16.96 2.31 6.88
N PHE A 261 -16.40 2.39 5.67
CA PHE A 261 -15.99 1.23 4.89
C PHE A 261 -14.90 0.43 5.60
N ALA A 262 -13.92 1.09 6.20
CA ALA A 262 -12.89 0.42 6.98
C ALA A 262 -13.48 -0.35 8.17
N ASP A 263 -14.45 0.22 8.90
CA ASP A 263 -15.12 -0.46 10.02
C ASP A 263 -15.87 -1.72 9.57
N ILE A 264 -16.58 -1.66 8.43
CA ILE A 264 -17.25 -2.82 7.85
C ILE A 264 -16.24 -3.90 7.44
N ILE A 265 -15.15 -3.51 6.78
CA ILE A 265 -14.09 -4.42 6.33
C ILE A 265 -13.41 -5.09 7.53
N ILE A 266 -13.15 -4.36 8.62
CA ILE A 266 -12.60 -4.92 9.86
C ILE A 266 -13.55 -5.98 10.43
N ALA A 267 -14.85 -5.69 10.53
CA ALA A 267 -15.83 -6.65 11.04
C ALA A 267 -15.90 -7.93 10.19
N GLU A 268 -15.90 -7.78 8.86
CA GLU A 268 -15.87 -8.92 7.94
C GLU A 268 -14.56 -9.71 8.00
N ARG A 269 -13.41 -9.04 8.18
CA ARG A 269 -12.11 -9.70 8.39
C ARG A 269 -12.16 -10.62 9.60
N GLU A 270 -12.70 -10.15 10.73
CA GLU A 270 -12.81 -10.96 11.95
C GLU A 270 -13.78 -12.14 11.75
N ARG A 271 -14.87 -11.94 11.01
CA ARG A 271 -15.81 -13.02 10.66
C ARG A 271 -15.13 -14.11 9.81
N VAL A 272 -14.40 -13.73 8.76
CA VAL A 272 -13.66 -14.67 7.91
C VAL A 272 -12.55 -15.38 8.70
N ALA A 273 -11.83 -14.66 9.56
CA ALA A 273 -10.83 -15.24 10.45
C ALA A 273 -11.42 -16.30 11.41
N ASN A 274 -12.62 -16.06 11.96
CA ASN A 274 -13.34 -17.04 12.76
C ASN A 274 -13.69 -18.30 11.96
N GLN A 275 -14.14 -18.15 10.72
CA GLN A 275 -14.41 -19.29 9.83
C GLN A 275 -13.14 -20.10 9.52
N PHE A 276 -11.99 -19.44 9.35
CA PHE A 276 -10.72 -20.16 9.22
C PHE A 276 -10.37 -20.97 10.47
N ARG A 277 -10.60 -20.43 11.68
CA ARG A 277 -10.40 -21.17 12.94
C ARG A 277 -11.31 -22.41 13.01
N GLU A 278 -12.59 -22.26 12.70
CA GLU A 278 -13.56 -23.37 12.66
C GLU A 278 -13.18 -24.47 11.65
N MET A 279 -12.58 -24.07 10.52
CA MET A 279 -12.09 -24.99 9.49
C MET A 279 -10.73 -25.62 9.81
N GLY A 280 -10.05 -25.17 10.88
CA GLY A 280 -8.69 -25.58 11.21
C GLY A 280 -7.64 -25.10 10.20
N ILE A 281 -7.90 -24.00 9.50
CA ILE A 281 -6.95 -23.36 8.58
C ILE A 281 -6.01 -22.47 9.39
N TYR A 282 -4.71 -22.65 9.21
CA TYR A 282 -3.72 -21.74 9.78
C TYR A 282 -3.65 -20.45 8.96
N PHE A 283 -3.65 -19.29 9.63
CA PHE A 283 -3.53 -17.99 9.02
C PHE A 283 -2.79 -17.01 9.93
N ILE A 284 -2.26 -15.95 9.33
CA ILE A 284 -1.59 -14.85 10.03
C ILE A 284 -2.65 -13.82 10.45
N PRO A 285 -2.77 -13.46 11.74
CA PRO A 285 -3.62 -12.36 12.18
C PRO A 285 -3.25 -11.07 11.47
N SER A 286 -4.23 -10.42 10.86
CA SER A 286 -4.02 -9.28 9.98
C SER A 286 -4.62 -8.01 10.56
N GLN A 287 -3.92 -6.90 10.37
CA GLN A 287 -4.37 -5.54 10.65
C GLN A 287 -4.65 -4.75 9.35
N GLY A 288 -4.62 -5.40 8.18
CA GLY A 288 -5.01 -4.82 6.87
C GLY A 288 -6.42 -5.23 6.44
N ASN A 289 -6.75 -5.06 5.15
CA ASN A 289 -8.01 -5.51 4.51
C ASN A 289 -7.90 -6.86 3.79
N PHE A 290 -7.04 -7.75 4.30
CA PHE A 290 -6.77 -9.05 3.71
C PHE A 290 -6.32 -10.03 4.78
N ILE A 291 -6.30 -11.32 4.49
CA ILE A 291 -5.75 -12.37 5.35
C ILE A 291 -4.77 -13.22 4.54
N LEU A 292 -3.60 -13.49 5.13
CA LEU A 292 -2.63 -14.46 4.62
C LEU A 292 -2.89 -15.81 5.29
N PHE A 293 -3.21 -16.84 4.52
CA PHE A 293 -3.47 -18.18 5.06
C PHE A 293 -2.61 -19.24 4.40
N LYS A 294 -2.28 -20.28 5.17
CA LYS A 294 -1.45 -21.39 4.72
C LYS A 294 -2.34 -22.45 4.08
N ALA A 295 -1.93 -22.92 2.92
CA ALA A 295 -2.60 -23.98 2.19
C ALA A 295 -1.57 -24.93 1.60
N LYS A 296 -1.68 -26.23 1.91
CA LYS A 296 -0.91 -27.26 1.23
C LYS A 296 -1.23 -27.20 -0.25
N ASN A 297 -0.20 -27.22 -1.11
CA ASN A 297 -0.35 -26.98 -2.55
C ASN A 297 -1.05 -25.63 -2.83
N SER A 298 -0.57 -24.55 -2.21
CA SER A 298 -1.13 -23.19 -2.31
C SER A 298 -1.48 -22.74 -3.74
N PHE A 299 -0.63 -23.09 -4.71
CA PHE A 299 -0.84 -22.77 -6.12
C PHE A 299 -2.03 -23.53 -6.71
N TYR A 300 -2.20 -24.81 -6.37
CA TYR A 300 -3.37 -25.58 -6.77
C TYR A 300 -4.66 -25.00 -6.16
N VAL A 301 -4.63 -24.62 -4.88
CA VAL A 301 -5.78 -23.97 -4.21
C VAL A 301 -6.13 -22.66 -4.92
N PHE A 302 -5.14 -21.82 -5.21
CA PHE A 302 -5.31 -20.60 -6.01
C PHE A 302 -5.93 -20.88 -7.38
N GLN A 303 -5.44 -21.88 -8.11
CA GLN A 303 -5.98 -22.25 -9.42
C GLN A 303 -7.44 -22.69 -9.34
N LYS A 304 -7.77 -23.60 -8.41
CA LYS A 304 -9.14 -24.12 -8.27
C LYS A 304 -10.14 -23.04 -7.84
N LEU A 305 -9.72 -22.13 -6.97
CA LEU A 305 -10.56 -20.99 -6.60
C LEU A 305 -10.77 -20.05 -7.80
N SER A 306 -9.70 -19.76 -8.55
CA SER A 306 -9.79 -18.94 -9.77
C SER A 306 -10.72 -19.55 -10.81
N GLU A 307 -10.62 -20.86 -11.07
CA GLU A 307 -11.52 -21.62 -11.96
C GLU A 307 -12.99 -21.55 -11.50
N SER A 308 -13.24 -21.44 -10.19
CA SER A 308 -14.59 -21.31 -9.63
C SER A 308 -15.15 -19.88 -9.64
N GLY A 309 -14.38 -18.91 -10.18
CA GLY A 309 -14.73 -17.50 -10.24
C GLY A 309 -14.37 -16.71 -8.98
N VAL A 310 -13.54 -17.25 -8.08
CA VAL A 310 -13.05 -16.57 -6.88
C VAL A 310 -11.58 -16.22 -7.06
N ARG A 311 -11.28 -14.95 -7.27
CA ARG A 311 -9.90 -14.50 -7.49
C ARG A 311 -9.24 -14.16 -6.17
N ILE A 312 -8.10 -14.78 -5.89
CA ILE A 312 -7.25 -14.47 -4.74
C ILE A 312 -5.80 -14.30 -5.20
N ARG A 313 -4.91 -13.89 -4.31
CA ARG A 313 -3.50 -13.66 -4.65
C ARG A 313 -2.64 -14.85 -4.30
N SER A 314 -2.08 -15.50 -5.33
CA SER A 314 -0.97 -16.45 -5.13
C SER A 314 0.33 -15.71 -4.80
N LEU A 315 1.07 -16.26 -3.84
CA LEU A 315 2.38 -15.75 -3.42
C LEU A 315 3.46 -16.83 -3.53
N HIS A 316 3.19 -17.91 -4.27
CA HIS A 316 4.03 -19.11 -4.31
C HIS A 316 5.46 -18.86 -4.84
N THR A 317 5.66 -17.79 -5.60
CA THR A 317 6.98 -17.38 -6.12
C THR A 317 7.72 -16.42 -5.20
N ILE A 318 7.09 -15.95 -4.11
CA ILE A 318 7.73 -15.04 -3.15
C ILE A 318 8.47 -15.89 -2.11
N PRO A 319 9.78 -15.65 -1.89
CA PRO A 319 10.54 -16.34 -0.84
C PRO A 319 9.83 -16.29 0.52
N GLY A 320 9.80 -17.42 1.22
CA GLY A 320 9.11 -17.57 2.51
C GLY A 320 7.58 -17.78 2.41
N LEU A 321 6.97 -17.62 1.23
CA LEU A 321 5.50 -17.65 1.06
C LEU A 321 4.99 -18.75 0.11
N SER A 322 5.81 -19.75 -0.20
CA SER A 322 5.47 -20.83 -1.15
C SER A 322 4.16 -21.55 -0.80
N ASP A 323 3.87 -21.74 0.48
CA ASP A 323 2.66 -22.42 0.98
C ASP A 323 1.54 -21.47 1.38
N TYR A 324 1.65 -20.18 1.06
CA TYR A 324 0.69 -19.17 1.48
C TYR A 324 -0.10 -18.58 0.30
N VAL A 325 -1.34 -18.22 0.59
CA VAL A 325 -2.22 -17.50 -0.32
C VAL A 325 -2.84 -16.33 0.44
N ARG A 326 -3.01 -15.20 -0.23
CA ARG A 326 -3.64 -14.01 0.36
C ARG A 326 -5.01 -13.79 -0.24
N VAL A 327 -6.00 -13.59 0.62
CA VAL A 327 -7.37 -13.24 0.25
C VAL A 327 -7.67 -11.83 0.75
N THR A 328 -8.16 -10.97 -0.14
CA THR A 328 -8.70 -9.65 0.21
C THR A 328 -10.06 -9.84 0.86
N ILE A 329 -10.40 -9.01 1.84
CA ILE A 329 -11.74 -8.99 2.42
C ILE A 329 -12.65 -8.17 1.52
N GLY A 330 -13.61 -8.84 0.88
CA GLY A 330 -14.59 -8.26 -0.01
C GLY A 330 -15.93 -8.01 0.68
N LYS A 331 -17.01 -7.92 -0.11
CA LYS A 331 -18.38 -7.91 0.42
C LYS A 331 -18.67 -9.24 1.11
N LYS A 332 -19.66 -9.24 2.01
CA LYS A 332 -20.07 -10.44 2.74
C LYS A 332 -20.36 -11.61 1.79
N GLU A 333 -21.06 -11.36 0.68
CA GLU A 333 -21.45 -12.38 -0.29
C GLU A 333 -20.23 -12.94 -1.05
N GLU A 334 -19.24 -12.10 -1.34
CA GLU A 334 -17.98 -12.52 -1.96
C GLU A 334 -17.14 -13.36 -1.00
N ASN A 335 -17.09 -12.96 0.28
CA ASN A 335 -16.41 -13.68 1.35
C ASN A 335 -17.07 -15.05 1.60
N ASP A 336 -18.40 -15.10 1.61
CA ASP A 336 -19.15 -16.35 1.79
C ASP A 336 -18.93 -17.31 0.61
N LEU A 337 -18.95 -16.79 -0.63
CA LEU A 337 -18.62 -17.59 -1.81
C LEU A 337 -17.18 -18.13 -1.72
N PHE A 338 -16.22 -17.29 -1.32
CA PHE A 338 -14.84 -17.72 -1.12
C PHE A 338 -14.73 -18.85 -0.09
N LEU A 339 -15.36 -18.72 1.08
CA LEU A 339 -15.34 -19.72 2.14
C LEU A 339 -15.97 -21.05 1.69
N GLU A 340 -17.10 -21.00 0.98
CA GLU A 340 -17.77 -22.17 0.41
C GLU A 340 -16.85 -22.93 -0.56
N LYS A 341 -16.25 -22.21 -1.52
CA LYS A 341 -15.36 -22.80 -2.52
C LYS A 341 -14.07 -23.30 -1.89
N LEU A 342 -13.50 -22.57 -0.94
CA LEU A 342 -12.30 -22.99 -0.21
C LEU A 342 -12.55 -24.31 0.53
N LYS A 343 -13.66 -24.44 1.25
CA LYS A 343 -14.04 -25.68 1.93
C LYS A 343 -14.13 -26.86 0.97
N THR A 344 -14.73 -26.64 -0.21
CA THR A 344 -14.85 -27.66 -1.26
C THR A 344 -13.47 -28.09 -1.80
N VAL A 345 -12.58 -27.13 -2.05
CA VAL A 345 -11.23 -27.41 -2.57
C VAL A 345 -10.39 -28.16 -1.53
N LEU A 346 -10.43 -27.73 -0.27
CA LEU A 346 -9.68 -28.37 0.81
C LEU A 346 -10.18 -29.79 1.12
N PHE A 347 -11.49 -30.04 0.98
CA PHE A 347 -12.04 -31.40 1.14
C PHE A 347 -11.48 -32.38 0.10
N LYS A 348 -11.28 -31.94 -1.15
CA LYS A 348 -10.71 -32.78 -2.23
C LYS A 348 -9.21 -33.07 -2.08
N LEU A 349 -8.53 -32.35 -1.20
CA LEU A 349 -7.10 -32.52 -0.91
C LEU A 349 -6.84 -33.45 0.29
N LYS A 350 -7.88 -33.80 1.04
CA LYS A 350 -7.85 -34.87 2.05
C LYS A 350 -8.10 -36.20 1.36
#